data_AF-A0A735IZV5-F1
#
_entry.id   AF-A0A735IZV5-F1
#
_cell.length_a   1.000
_cell.length_b   1.000
_cell.length_c   1.000
_cell.angle_alpha   90.00
_cell.angle_beta   90.00
_cell.angle_gamma   90.00
#
_symmetry.space_group_name_H-M   'P 1'
#
loop_
_entity.id
_entity.type
_entity.pdbx_description
1 polymer ?
#
loop_
_entity_poly.entity_id
_entity_poly.type
_entity_poly.pdbx_seq_one_letter_code
_entity_poly.pdbx_strand_id
1 'polypeptide(L)'
;MFDYQTSKHAHFNAACRAFALAHNLEDVAAAVGMRPQLLRNKLNPLQPHRLTCDELLAITDHTEDARLLDGMLSQINCLPSVPVNNATEANMQFCALSATASVGAIAGEAVSTE
;
A
#
# COMPACT_ATOMS: atom_id res chain seq x y z
N MET A 1 -31.70 -1.40 3.70
CA MET A 1 -30.95 -2.68 3.73
C MET A 1 -29.88 -2.57 2.67
N PHE A 2 -28.62 -2.83 3.05
CA PHE A 2 -27.36 -2.43 2.42
C PHE A 2 -27.28 -2.42 0.89
N ASP A 3 -27.11 -1.24 0.30
CA ASP A 3 -26.37 -1.08 -0.96
C ASP A 3 -24.97 -0.58 -0.60
N TYR A 4 -24.12 -1.55 -0.29
CA TYR A 4 -22.69 -1.35 -0.13
C TYR A 4 -22.18 -0.92 -1.49
N GLN A 5 -22.06 0.39 -1.71
CA GLN A 5 -21.33 0.94 -2.86
C GLN A 5 -20.01 0.21 -2.90
N THR A 6 -19.90 -0.70 -3.86
CA THR A 6 -18.74 -1.54 -4.10
C THR A 6 -17.60 -0.56 -4.26
N SER A 7 -16.76 -0.47 -3.23
CA SER A 7 -15.57 0.35 -3.33
C SER A 7 -14.83 -0.16 -4.56
N LYS A 8 -14.77 0.66 -5.61
CA LYS A 8 -14.03 0.35 -6.84
C LYS A 8 -12.57 -0.02 -6.55
N HIS A 9 -12.07 0.33 -5.36
CA HIS A 9 -10.75 -0.06 -4.86
C HIS A 9 -10.79 -0.63 -3.43
N ALA A 10 -11.36 -1.83 -3.24
CA ALA A 10 -11.49 -2.44 -1.91
C ALA A 10 -10.14 -2.68 -1.22
N HIS A 11 -9.12 -3.13 -1.97
CA HIS A 11 -7.79 -3.43 -1.42
C HIS A 11 -7.02 -2.15 -1.08
N PHE A 12 -7.05 -1.16 -1.98
CA PHE A 12 -6.42 0.14 -1.73
C PHE A 12 -7.03 0.85 -0.51
N ASN A 13 -8.34 0.77 -0.32
CA ASN A 13 -9.00 1.36 0.85
C ASN A 13 -8.62 0.66 2.15
N ALA A 14 -8.47 -0.66 2.12
CA ALA A 14 -8.00 -1.42 3.27
C ALA A 14 -6.56 -1.01 3.64
N ALA A 15 -5.70 -0.84 2.64
CA ALA A 15 -4.34 -0.33 2.82
C ALA A 15 -4.32 1.09 3.39
N CYS A 16 -5.15 2.01 2.87
CA CYS A 16 -5.25 3.37 3.39
C CYS A 16 -5.66 3.41 4.88
N ARG A 17 -6.60 2.54 5.28
CA ARG A 17 -7.03 2.41 6.68
C ARG A 17 -5.92 1.82 7.55
N ALA A 18 -5.26 0.76 7.08
CA ALA A 18 -4.15 0.15 7.80
C ALA A 18 -2.99 1.13 7.99
N PHE A 19 -2.68 1.92 6.97
CA PHE A 19 -1.66 2.97 7.02
C PHE A 19 -2.02 4.06 8.04
N ALA A 20 -3.26 4.55 8.01
CA ALA A 20 -3.74 5.55 8.96
C ALA A 20 -3.76 5.08 10.43
N LEU A 21 -3.83 3.77 10.67
CA LEU A 21 -3.75 3.19 12.02
C LEU A 21 -2.31 2.91 12.46
N ALA A 22 -1.41 2.63 11.52
CA ALA A 22 -0.02 2.26 11.82
C ALA A 22 0.89 3.48 12.00
N HIS A 23 0.59 4.61 11.37
CA HIS A 23 1.44 5.80 11.34
C HIS A 23 0.80 7.02 11.99
N ASN A 24 1.64 7.88 12.56
CA ASN A 24 1.20 9.20 13.01
C ASN A 24 1.02 10.13 11.79
N LEU A 25 -0.24 10.36 11.41
CA LEU A 25 -0.57 11.18 10.25
C LEU A 25 -0.15 12.65 10.38
N GLU A 26 0.13 13.14 11.60
CA GLU A 26 0.63 14.50 11.80
C GLU A 26 2.09 14.62 11.34
N ASP A 27 2.92 13.67 11.74
CA ASP A 27 4.36 13.64 11.39
C ASP A 27 4.53 13.40 9.88
N VAL A 28 3.80 12.41 9.33
CA VAL A 28 3.83 12.09 7.90
C VAL A 28 3.36 13.28 7.06
N ALA A 29 2.30 13.96 7.48
CA ALA A 29 1.82 15.13 6.74
C ALA A 29 2.80 16.30 6.80
N ALA A 30 3.42 16.54 7.96
CA ALA A 30 4.46 17.56 8.11
C ALA A 30 5.67 17.29 7.20
N ALA A 31 6.12 16.03 7.12
CA ALA A 31 7.24 15.63 6.27
C ALA A 31 6.93 15.79 4.78
N VAL A 32 5.69 15.52 4.36
CA VAL A 32 5.25 15.65 2.96
C VAL A 32 4.79 17.08 2.63
N GLY A 33 4.90 18.02 3.57
CA GLY A 33 4.53 19.43 3.36
C GLY A 33 3.03 19.66 3.21
N MET A 34 2.19 18.76 3.76
CA MET A 34 0.74 18.83 3.67
C MET A 34 0.09 18.96 5.04
N ARG A 35 -1.19 19.37 5.08
CA ARG A 35 -1.92 19.47 6.35
C ARG A 35 -2.34 18.07 6.81
N PRO A 36 -2.22 17.72 8.11
CA PRO A 36 -2.64 16.42 8.64
C PRO A 36 -4.11 16.08 8.35
N GLN A 37 -4.98 17.09 8.44
CA GLN A 37 -6.39 16.95 8.09
C GLN A 37 -6.59 16.63 6.60
N LEU A 38 -5.75 17.19 5.72
CA LEU A 38 -5.80 16.90 4.28
C LEU A 38 -5.34 15.47 3.98
N LEU A 39 -4.29 15.00 4.66
CA LEU A 39 -3.83 13.61 4.53
C LEU A 39 -4.90 12.61 5.01
N ARG A 40 -5.54 12.86 6.17
CA ARG A 40 -6.69 12.08 6.65
C ARG A 40 -7.83 12.04 5.64
N ASN A 41 -8.15 13.19 5.07
CA ASN A 41 -9.19 13.34 4.07
C ASN A 41 -8.86 12.54 2.80
N LYS A 42 -7.60 12.58 2.35
CA LYS A 42 -7.12 11.84 1.17
C LYS A 42 -7.04 10.32 1.37
N LEU A 43 -6.75 9.87 2.58
CA LEU A 43 -6.76 8.45 2.96
C LEU A 43 -8.19 7.91 3.16
N ASN A 44 -9.21 8.78 3.21
CA ASN A 44 -10.59 8.36 3.35
C ASN A 44 -11.26 8.21 1.97
N PRO A 45 -11.64 6.98 1.56
CA PRO A 45 -12.22 6.75 0.24
C PRO A 45 -13.62 7.33 0.04
N LEU A 46 -14.29 7.73 1.12
CA LEU A 46 -15.59 8.41 1.11
C LEU A 46 -15.48 9.90 0.77
N GLN A 47 -14.26 10.45 0.73
CA GLN A 47 -14.03 11.85 0.40
C GLN A 47 -13.60 12.02 -1.07
N PRO A 48 -13.89 13.20 -1.67
CA PRO A 48 -13.57 13.48 -3.06
C PRO A 48 -12.06 13.69 -3.29
N HIS A 49 -11.30 14.00 -2.25
CA HIS A 49 -9.86 14.19 -2.34
C HIS A 49 -9.16 12.83 -2.43
N ARG A 50 -8.52 12.55 -3.56
CA ARG A 50 -7.72 11.33 -3.76
C ARG A 50 -6.24 11.63 -3.52
N LEU A 51 -5.50 10.63 -3.09
CA LEU A 51 -4.04 10.63 -3.10
C LEU A 51 -3.55 10.70 -4.55
N THR A 52 -2.65 11.64 -4.83
CA THR A 52 -1.94 11.72 -6.11
C THR A 52 -0.70 10.81 -6.06
N CYS A 53 -0.22 10.34 -7.21
CA CYS A 53 0.97 9.49 -7.27
C CYS A 53 2.20 10.13 -6.61
N ASP A 54 2.41 11.44 -6.79
CA ASP A 54 3.54 12.16 -6.17
C ASP A 54 3.46 12.17 -4.64
N GLU A 55 2.26 12.35 -4.09
CA GLU A 55 2.03 12.32 -2.64
C GLU A 55 2.25 10.91 -2.08
N LEU A 56 1.81 9.89 -2.82
CA LEU A 56 2.00 8.50 -2.41
C LEU A 56 3.48 8.11 -2.43
N LEU A 57 4.24 8.55 -3.43
CA LEU A 57 5.69 8.38 -3.48
C LEU A 57 6.39 9.08 -2.31
N ALA A 58 6.05 10.34 -2.03
CA ALA A 58 6.64 11.09 -0.92
C ALA A 58 6.32 10.47 0.45
N ILE A 59 5.09 9.99 0.64
CA ILE A 59 4.69 9.30 1.87
C ILE A 59 5.46 7.98 2.03
N THR A 60 5.55 7.17 0.97
CA THR A 60 6.25 5.88 1.03
C THR A 60 7.76 6.06 1.18
N ASP A 61 8.35 7.08 0.56
CA ASP A 61 9.77 7.41 0.73
C ASP A 61 10.08 7.81 2.18
N HIS A 62 9.19 8.60 2.81
CA HIS A 62 9.38 9.04 4.19
C HIS A 62 9.08 7.96 5.24
N THR A 63 8.03 7.16 5.03
CA THR A 63 7.60 6.13 6.00
C THR A 63 8.25 4.77 5.78
N GLU A 64 8.93 4.59 4.64
CA GLU A 64 9.47 3.31 4.14
C GLU A 64 8.41 2.19 4.07
N ASP A 65 7.13 2.55 4.17
CA ASP A 65 6.00 1.61 4.22
C ASP A 65 5.38 1.46 2.84
N ALA A 66 5.58 0.27 2.24
CA ALA A 66 5.07 -0.10 0.93
C ALA A 66 3.57 -0.45 0.94
N ARG A 67 2.88 -0.50 2.09
CA ARG A 67 1.47 -0.95 2.17
C ARG A 67 0.53 -0.19 1.26
N LEU A 68 0.73 1.13 1.06
CA LEU A 68 -0.08 1.93 0.14
C LEU A 68 0.13 1.50 -1.32
N LEU A 69 1.39 1.27 -1.72
CA LEU A 69 1.75 0.74 -3.04
C LEU A 69 1.22 -0.68 -3.24
N ASP A 70 1.37 -1.56 -2.24
CA ASP A 70 0.85 -2.94 -2.29
C ASP A 70 -0.68 -2.97 -2.37
N GLY A 71 -1.35 -2.02 -1.71
CA GLY A 71 -2.78 -1.79 -1.84
C GLY A 71 -3.19 -1.39 -3.27
N MET A 72 -2.35 -0.64 -3.99
CA MET A 72 -2.58 -0.33 -5.40
C MET A 72 -2.31 -1.53 -6.30
N LEU A 73 -1.23 -2.27 -6.06
CA LEU A 73 -0.84 -3.42 -6.87
C LEU A 73 -1.84 -4.56 -6.75
N SER A 74 -2.25 -4.90 -5.53
CA SER A 74 -3.31 -5.90 -5.30
C SER A 74 -4.63 -5.51 -5.97
N GLN A 75 -4.93 -4.21 -6.06
CA GLN A 75 -6.13 -3.74 -6.73
C GLN A 75 -6.14 -3.95 -8.25
N ILE A 76 -4.96 -4.04 -8.88
CA ILE A 76 -4.79 -4.35 -10.31
C ILE A 76 -4.37 -5.82 -10.54
N ASN A 77 -4.51 -6.68 -9.53
CA ASN A 77 -4.06 -8.07 -9.54
C ASN A 77 -2.56 -8.24 -9.83
N CYS A 78 -1.74 -7.29 -9.37
CA CYS A 78 -0.29 -7.41 -9.40
C CYS A 78 0.25 -7.91 -8.05
N LEU A 79 1.37 -8.62 -8.10
CA LEU A 79 2.11 -9.04 -6.91
C LEU A 79 2.56 -7.82 -6.08
N PRO A 80 2.71 -7.99 -4.75
CA PRO A 80 3.21 -6.92 -3.88
C PRO A 80 4.62 -6.48 -4.34
N SER A 81 4.89 -5.18 -4.17
CA SER A 81 6.23 -4.66 -4.42
C SER A 81 7.17 -5.25 -3.39
N VAL A 82 8.35 -5.68 -3.83
CA VAL A 82 9.45 -5.97 -2.92
C VAL A 82 10.16 -4.63 -2.68
N PRO A 83 9.99 -3.97 -1.52
CA PRO A 83 10.63 -2.68 -1.28
C PRO A 83 12.15 -2.88 -1.17
N VAL A 84 12.87 -2.50 -2.22
CA VAL A 84 14.34 -2.48 -2.25
C VAL A 84 14.92 -1.42 -1.31
N ASN A 85 14.14 -0.41 -0.90
CA ASN A 85 14.58 0.60 0.05
C ASN A 85 14.84 0.01 1.45
N ASN A 86 14.05 -1.01 1.85
CA ASN A 86 14.21 -1.69 3.14
C ASN A 86 15.15 -2.92 3.05
N ALA A 87 15.78 -3.14 1.88
CA ALA A 87 16.76 -4.21 1.64
C ALA A 87 18.14 -3.80 2.18
N THR A 88 18.22 -3.56 3.48
CA THR A 88 19.49 -3.50 4.20
C THR A 88 20.12 -4.90 4.27
N GLU A 89 21.43 -4.99 4.50
CA GLU A 89 22.16 -6.27 4.62
C GLU A 89 21.51 -7.25 5.62
N ALA A 90 20.87 -6.72 6.67
CA ALA A 90 20.14 -7.49 7.68
C ALA A 90 18.80 -8.08 7.19
N ASN A 91 18.12 -7.42 6.26
CA ASN A 91 16.76 -7.77 5.81
C ASN A 91 16.74 -8.39 4.40
N MET A 92 17.87 -8.45 3.72
CA MET A 92 17.98 -8.99 2.36
C MET A 92 17.50 -10.44 2.24
N GLN A 93 17.71 -11.27 3.27
CA GLN A 93 17.18 -12.63 3.35
C GLN A 93 15.64 -12.65 3.41
N PHE A 94 15.04 -11.74 4.18
CA PHE A 94 13.59 -11.60 4.29
C PHE A 94 12.97 -11.10 2.98
N CYS A 95 13.60 -10.12 2.33
CA CYS A 95 13.19 -9.64 1.00
C CYS A 95 13.26 -10.76 -0.05
N ALA A 96 14.34 -11.54 -0.08
CA ALA A 96 14.49 -12.67 -1.00
C ALA A 96 13.45 -13.78 -0.74
N LEU A 97 13.17 -14.11 0.51
CA LEU A 97 12.12 -15.06 0.90
C LEU A 97 10.74 -14.58 0.47
N SER A 98 10.41 -13.31 0.70
CA SER A 98 9.12 -12.72 0.33
C SER A 98 8.92 -12.68 -1.19
N ALA A 99 9.97 -12.34 -1.95
CA ALA A 99 9.97 -12.41 -3.41
C ALA A 99 9.75 -13.85 -3.91
N THR A 100 10.47 -14.81 -3.32
CA THR A 100 10.36 -16.23 -3.68
C THR A 100 8.97 -16.78 -3.37
N ALA A 101 8.38 -16.40 -2.22
CA ALA A 101 7.02 -16.79 -1.86
C ALA A 101 5.98 -16.24 -2.86
N SER A 102 6.17 -15.00 -3.32
CA SER A 102 5.30 -14.39 -4.33
C SER A 102 5.40 -15.10 -5.68
N VAL A 103 6.60 -15.49 -6.10
CA VAL A 103 6.82 -16.33 -7.30
C VAL A 103 6.21 -17.72 -7.11
N GLY A 104 6.36 -18.32 -5.93
CA GLY A 104 5.77 -19.61 -5.59
C GLY A 104 4.24 -19.61 -5.65
N ALA A 105 3.60 -18.51 -5.24
CA ALA A 105 2.15 -18.34 -5.37
C ALA A 105 1.70 -18.37 -6.85
N ILE A 106 2.43 -17.70 -7.75
CA ILE A 106 2.16 -17.76 -9.21
C ILE A 106 2.35 -19.19 -9.72
N ALA A 107 3.44 -19.85 -9.35
CA ALA A 107 3.70 -21.22 -9.77
C ALA A 107 2.60 -22.19 -9.29
N GLY A 108 2.09 -21.99 -8.08
CA GLY A 108 0.95 -22.74 -7.53
C GLY A 108 -0.35 -22.53 -8.32
N GLU A 109 -0.65 -21.29 -8.72
CA GLU A 109 -1.81 -21.03 -9.59
C GLU A 109 -1.64 -21.64 -10.98
N ALA A 110 -0.44 -21.56 -11.57
CA ALA A 110 -0.16 -22.15 -12.89
C ALA A 110 -0.35 -23.68 -12.90
N VAL A 111 0.04 -24.37 -11.82
CA VAL A 111 -0.15 -25.82 -11.68
C VAL A 111 -1.61 -26.18 -11.34
N SER A 112 -2.35 -25.30 -10.67
CA SER A 112 -3.77 -25.53 -10.33
C SER A 112 -4.72 -25.41 -11.53
N THR A 113 -4.24 -24.89 -12.67
CA THR A 113 -4.99 -24.82 -13.94
C THR A 113 -4.80 -26.03 -14.85
N GLU A 114 -4.03 -27.04 -14.42
CA GLU A 114 -3.99 -28.41 -14.99
C GLU A 114 -4.97 -29.34 -14.26
#